data_AF-A0A7S3DZR3-F1
#
_entry.id   AF-A0A7S3DZR3-F1
#
_cell.length_a   1.000
_cell.length_b   1.000
_cell.length_c   1.000
_cell.angle_alpha   90.00
_cell.angle_beta   90.00
_cell.angle_gamma   90.00
#
_symmetry.space_group_name_H-M   'P 1'
#
loop_
_entity.id
_entity.type
_entity.pdbx_description
1 polymer ?
#
loop_
_entity_poly.entity_id
_entity_poly.type
_entity_poly.pdbx_seq_one_letter_code
_entity_poly.pdbx_strand_id
1 'polypeptide(L)'
;MSPAAPARSFAAYLCKRASSSVSRHALALSCPSQSVHFDCGELDVRIRRLAFSLSSLGIQPFTLVASALPNTSESLILAYALQHIGAVLTSMPADVNARDKIINKAGGNMPFVATFASSATGRPECLNHLDIPHVYLNNDEESKEENDASGIVDMAQLLSVTNLRKDDPNATQQLMGVFGSAAVTHEQAMRLAQEAAQKLETKPNDKVCCSVTLLHAFGAASAVGSAVVGDAAVILPEVGGIRGCGSPSQRAQVTADVIATEGVTQLFGDTHTLRALQDVEAPASHHLRTGVIKIGSGSDFLDDVRETPGDDAIPLSWAGTSFHAMGKRSA
;
A
#
# COMPACT_ATOMS: atom_id res chain seq x y z
N MET A 1 19.33 -8.39 -29.51
CA MET A 1 18.51 -7.81 -28.43
C MET A 1 19.34 -7.87 -27.15
N SER A 2 19.77 -6.72 -26.61
CA SER A 2 20.45 -6.67 -25.31
C SER A 2 19.48 -7.01 -24.18
N PRO A 3 19.94 -7.62 -23.06
CA PRO A 3 19.06 -8.12 -22.03
C PRO A 3 18.47 -6.97 -21.21
N ALA A 4 17.15 -6.95 -21.02
CA ALA A 4 16.53 -6.08 -20.02
C ALA A 4 16.92 -6.57 -18.62
N ALA A 5 17.92 -5.96 -18.00
CA ALA A 5 18.24 -6.16 -16.59
C ALA A 5 17.18 -5.46 -15.71
N PRO A 6 16.75 -6.08 -14.60
CA PRO A 6 15.37 -6.01 -14.14
C PRO A 6 15.03 -4.73 -13.36
N ALA A 7 13.80 -4.27 -13.55
CA ALA A 7 13.07 -3.44 -12.59
C ALA A 7 13.13 -4.10 -11.19
N ARG A 8 13.85 -3.50 -10.23
CA ARG A 8 14.06 -4.10 -8.89
C ARG A 8 13.06 -3.63 -7.82
N SER A 9 12.15 -2.73 -8.16
CA SER A 9 11.09 -2.20 -7.28
C SER A 9 9.73 -2.30 -7.95
N PHE A 10 8.64 -2.23 -7.18
CA PHE A 10 7.28 -2.25 -7.73
C PHE A 10 7.04 -1.06 -8.68
N ALA A 11 7.57 0.11 -8.34
CA ALA A 11 7.52 1.28 -9.21
C ALA A 11 8.21 1.03 -10.56
N ALA A 12 9.34 0.32 -10.57
CA ALA A 12 10.05 -0.02 -11.82
C ALA A 12 9.24 -0.99 -12.69
N TYR A 13 8.52 -1.95 -12.08
CA TYR A 13 7.62 -2.84 -12.82
C TYR A 13 6.47 -2.05 -13.46
N LEU A 14 5.83 -1.15 -12.69
CA LEU A 14 4.77 -0.30 -13.22
C LEU A 14 5.27 0.59 -14.37
N CYS A 15 6.43 1.25 -14.20
CA CYS A 15 7.07 2.06 -15.25
C CYS A 15 7.27 1.27 -16.55
N LYS A 16 7.72 0.01 -16.45
CA LYS A 16 7.85 -0.89 -17.59
C LYS A 16 6.50 -1.16 -18.26
N ARG A 17 5.44 -1.42 -17.50
CA ARG A 17 4.06 -1.60 -18.02
C ARG A 17 3.56 -0.32 -18.70
N ALA A 18 3.76 0.84 -18.07
CA ALA A 18 3.37 2.15 -18.62
C ALA A 18 4.11 2.49 -19.93
N SER A 19 5.32 1.97 -20.12
CA SER A 19 6.11 2.19 -21.35
C SER A 19 5.69 1.28 -22.51
N SER A 20 4.92 0.22 -22.26
CA SER A 20 4.41 -0.69 -23.27
C SER A 20 3.09 -0.20 -23.86
N SER A 21 2.97 -0.17 -25.19
CA SER A 21 1.72 0.25 -25.84
C SER A 21 0.53 -0.67 -25.52
N VAL A 22 0.79 -1.94 -25.22
CA VAL A 22 -0.25 -2.93 -24.90
C VAL A 22 -0.76 -2.77 -23.47
N SER A 23 0.14 -2.63 -22.49
CA SER A 23 -0.22 -2.62 -21.07
C SER A 23 -0.36 -1.23 -20.46
N ARG A 24 0.01 -0.15 -21.17
CA ARG A 24 -0.18 1.23 -20.72
C ARG A 24 -1.63 1.52 -20.31
N HIS A 25 -2.59 1.01 -21.06
CA HIS A 25 -4.02 1.22 -20.84
C HIS A 25 -4.69 0.11 -20.02
N ALA A 26 -3.91 -0.82 -19.46
CA ALA A 26 -4.44 -1.81 -18.54
C ALA A 26 -4.69 -1.17 -17.16
N LEU A 27 -5.80 -1.54 -16.53
CA LEU A 27 -6.12 -1.11 -15.16
C LEU A 27 -4.98 -1.49 -14.21
N ALA A 28 -4.47 -0.51 -13.47
CA ALA A 28 -3.40 -0.70 -12.49
C ALA A 28 -3.93 -0.53 -11.06
N LEU A 29 -4.83 0.44 -10.86
CA LEU A 29 -5.37 0.78 -9.54
C LEU A 29 -6.85 1.14 -9.65
N SER A 30 -7.68 0.59 -8.77
CA SER A 30 -9.05 1.05 -8.50
C SER A 30 -9.22 1.38 -7.02
N CYS A 31 -9.79 2.55 -6.73
CA CYS A 31 -10.22 2.99 -5.40
C CYS A 31 -11.66 3.53 -5.54
N PRO A 32 -12.69 2.66 -5.45
CA PRO A 32 -14.07 3.03 -5.77
C PRO A 32 -14.65 4.13 -4.89
N SER A 33 -14.30 4.17 -3.60
CA SER A 33 -14.72 5.24 -2.68
C SER A 33 -14.28 6.63 -3.12
N GLN A 34 -13.14 6.71 -3.83
CA GLN A 34 -12.57 7.94 -4.37
C GLN A 34 -12.98 8.17 -5.84
N SER A 35 -13.81 7.30 -6.42
CA SER A 35 -14.10 7.26 -7.87
C SER A 35 -12.83 7.21 -8.74
N VAL A 36 -11.76 6.62 -8.22
CA VAL A 36 -10.44 6.56 -8.88
C VAL A 36 -10.27 5.24 -9.61
N HIS A 37 -9.96 5.31 -10.89
CA HIS A 37 -9.54 4.18 -11.72
C HIS A 37 -8.38 4.65 -12.59
N PHE A 38 -7.17 4.15 -12.31
CA PHE A 38 -5.99 4.52 -13.08
C PHE A 38 -5.48 3.35 -13.91
N ASP A 39 -5.24 3.62 -15.19
CA ASP A 39 -4.43 2.74 -16.00
C ASP A 39 -2.94 2.83 -15.63
N CYS A 40 -2.10 1.95 -16.18
CA CYS A 40 -0.66 1.95 -15.89
C CYS A 40 0.01 3.30 -16.25
N GLY A 41 -0.38 3.93 -17.35
CA GLY A 41 0.19 5.21 -17.80
C GLY A 41 -0.18 6.37 -16.88
N GLU A 42 -1.46 6.47 -16.53
CA GLU A 42 -2.00 7.47 -15.61
C GLU A 42 -1.40 7.36 -14.22
N LEU A 43 -1.19 6.14 -13.73
CA LEU A 43 -0.57 5.89 -12.44
C LEU A 43 0.93 6.25 -12.47
N ASP A 44 1.67 5.84 -13.50
CA ASP A 44 3.10 6.17 -13.66
C ASP A 44 3.34 7.69 -13.72
N VAL A 45 2.51 8.42 -14.47
CA VAL A 45 2.60 9.89 -14.54
C VAL A 45 2.43 10.52 -13.16
N ARG A 46 1.41 10.11 -12.39
CA ARG A 46 1.15 10.64 -11.04
C ARG A 46 2.30 10.34 -10.09
N ILE A 47 2.82 9.12 -10.13
CA ILE A 47 3.97 8.70 -9.31
C ILE A 47 5.21 9.53 -9.65
N ARG A 48 5.53 9.71 -10.94
CA ARG A 48 6.69 10.50 -11.37
C ARG A 48 6.57 11.98 -11.04
N ARG A 49 5.36 12.55 -11.07
CA ARG A 49 5.08 13.91 -10.61
C ARG A 49 5.34 14.05 -9.13
N LEU A 50 4.76 13.15 -8.33
CA LEU A 50 4.96 13.19 -6.89
C LEU A 50 6.44 13.00 -6.54
N ALA A 51 7.13 12.05 -7.18
CA ALA A 51 8.55 11.83 -6.95
C ALA A 51 9.39 13.07 -7.24
N PHE A 52 9.11 13.78 -8.34
CA PHE A 52 9.76 15.05 -8.68
C PHE A 52 9.49 16.12 -7.63
N SER A 53 8.23 16.29 -7.27
CA SER A 53 7.75 17.25 -6.28
C SER A 53 8.39 17.04 -4.90
N LEU A 54 8.33 15.82 -4.38
CA LEU A 54 8.93 15.45 -3.09
C LEU A 54 10.46 15.66 -3.09
N SER A 55 11.14 15.33 -4.18
CA SER A 55 12.57 15.63 -4.31
C SER A 55 12.87 17.13 -4.30
N SER A 56 12.00 17.94 -4.90
CA SER A 56 12.11 19.41 -4.89
C SER A 56 11.88 20.00 -3.49
N LEU A 57 11.11 19.31 -2.65
CA LEU A 57 10.93 19.62 -1.22
C LEU A 57 12.06 19.08 -0.33
N GLY A 58 13.09 18.45 -0.90
CA GLY A 58 14.24 17.94 -0.16
C GLY A 58 14.13 16.49 0.31
N ILE A 59 13.11 15.73 -0.09
CA ILE A 59 13.11 14.27 0.12
C ILE A 59 14.15 13.64 -0.82
N GLN A 60 15.17 13.08 -0.21
CA GLN A 60 16.32 12.46 -0.90
C GLN A 60 16.36 10.95 -0.63
N PRO A 61 17.18 10.19 -1.36
CA PRO A 61 17.51 8.82 -0.98
C PRO A 61 17.86 8.74 0.52
N PHE A 62 17.44 7.66 1.19
CA PHE A 62 17.63 7.47 2.63
C PHE A 62 16.86 8.46 3.54
N THR A 63 15.79 9.06 3.03
CA THR A 63 14.81 9.76 3.88
C THR A 63 13.76 8.77 4.38
N LEU A 64 13.51 8.73 5.68
CA LEU A 64 12.36 8.03 6.26
C LEU A 64 11.12 8.90 6.15
N VAL A 65 10.10 8.39 5.47
CA VAL A 65 8.81 9.06 5.32
C VAL A 65 7.75 8.26 6.06
N ALA A 66 7.31 8.81 7.19
CA ALA A 66 6.23 8.25 7.97
C ALA A 66 4.88 8.66 7.42
N SER A 67 3.96 7.71 7.30
CA SER A 67 2.62 7.96 6.80
C SER A 67 1.57 7.46 7.78
N ALA A 68 0.46 8.19 7.85
CA ALA A 68 -0.77 7.79 8.52
C ALA A 68 -1.94 7.66 7.52
N LEU A 69 -1.64 7.52 6.23
CA LEU A 69 -2.67 7.40 5.20
C LEU A 69 -3.45 6.07 5.34
N PRO A 70 -4.75 6.07 5.03
CA PRO A 70 -5.52 4.84 4.83
C PRO A 70 -5.05 4.10 3.57
N ASN A 71 -5.76 3.03 3.20
CA ASN A 71 -5.58 2.35 1.91
C ASN A 71 -6.16 3.15 0.74
N THR A 72 -5.73 4.40 0.55
CA THR A 72 -6.20 5.24 -0.55
C THR A 72 -5.27 5.17 -1.75
N SER A 73 -5.70 5.76 -2.86
CA SER A 73 -4.88 5.90 -4.06
C SER A 73 -3.58 6.66 -3.79
N GLU A 74 -3.63 7.70 -2.94
CA GLU A 74 -2.49 8.51 -2.53
C GLU A 74 -1.48 7.70 -1.74
N SER A 75 -1.93 6.74 -0.93
CA SER A 75 -1.05 5.86 -0.15
C SER A 75 -0.21 4.98 -1.06
N LEU A 76 -0.80 4.44 -2.13
CA LEU A 76 -0.06 3.67 -3.13
C LEU A 76 0.86 4.56 -3.97
N ILE A 77 0.38 5.73 -4.42
CA ILE A 77 1.18 6.69 -5.21
C ILE A 77 2.39 7.16 -4.40
N LEU A 78 2.19 7.53 -3.12
CA LEU A 78 3.26 7.89 -2.19
C LEU A 78 4.26 6.75 -2.06
N ALA A 79 3.77 5.53 -1.77
CA ALA A 79 4.63 4.37 -1.62
C ALA A 79 5.53 4.18 -2.84
N TYR A 80 5.02 4.33 -4.06
CA TYR A 80 5.79 4.13 -5.31
C TYR A 80 6.70 5.32 -5.62
N ALA A 81 6.26 6.55 -5.35
CA ALA A 81 7.09 7.75 -5.52
C ALA A 81 8.33 7.70 -4.63
N LEU A 82 8.20 7.20 -3.40
CA LEU A 82 9.36 6.99 -2.52
C LEU A 82 10.33 5.96 -3.08
N GLN A 83 9.85 4.90 -3.76
CA GLN A 83 10.74 3.95 -4.46
C GLN A 83 11.45 4.56 -5.67
N HIS A 84 10.83 5.54 -6.35
CA HIS A 84 11.52 6.33 -7.38
C HIS A 84 12.64 7.17 -6.78
N ILE A 85 12.42 7.73 -5.59
CA ILE A 85 13.41 8.59 -4.91
C ILE A 85 14.51 7.77 -4.24
N GLY A 86 14.23 6.54 -3.80
CA GLY A 86 15.09 5.78 -2.87
C GLY A 86 14.84 6.15 -1.40
N ALA A 87 13.67 6.71 -1.10
CA ALA A 87 13.22 7.00 0.25
C ALA A 87 12.45 5.80 0.84
N VAL A 88 12.33 5.76 2.17
CA VAL A 88 11.86 4.60 2.93
C VAL A 88 10.53 4.88 3.58
N LEU A 89 9.49 4.10 3.24
CA LEU A 89 8.16 4.27 3.82
C LEU A 89 8.06 3.63 5.23
N THR A 90 7.37 4.28 6.16
CA THR A 90 7.06 3.68 7.47
C THR A 90 5.70 4.12 7.99
N SER A 91 5.13 3.36 8.93
CA SER A 91 3.94 3.78 9.66
C SER A 91 4.26 4.91 10.62
N MET A 92 3.28 5.77 10.88
CA MET A 92 3.41 6.82 11.89
C MET A 92 3.82 6.26 13.27
N PRO A 93 4.93 6.72 13.87
CA PRO A 93 5.32 6.29 15.21
C PRO A 93 4.32 6.79 16.25
N ALA A 94 4.10 5.99 17.29
CA ALA A 94 3.25 6.36 18.41
C ALA A 94 3.90 7.40 19.35
N ASP A 95 5.23 7.41 19.43
CA ASP A 95 6.02 8.31 20.26
C ASP A 95 7.47 8.43 19.76
N VAL A 96 8.29 9.21 20.46
CA VAL A 96 9.72 9.41 20.18
C VAL A 96 10.50 8.09 20.24
N ASN A 97 10.19 7.22 21.20
CA ASN A 97 10.89 5.94 21.37
C ASN A 97 10.60 4.99 20.18
N ALA A 98 9.36 4.98 19.70
CA ALA A 98 8.95 4.23 18.52
C ALA A 98 9.62 4.78 17.25
N ARG A 99 9.71 6.11 17.12
CA ARG A 99 10.47 6.76 16.03
C ARG A 99 11.92 6.34 16.04
N ASP A 100 12.60 6.42 17.18
CA ASP A 100 14.02 6.10 17.29
C ASP A 100 14.29 4.62 17.00
N LYS A 101 13.39 3.73 17.42
CA LYS A 101 13.41 2.31 17.03
C LYS A 101 13.28 2.13 15.52
N ILE A 102 12.43 2.90 14.85
CA ILE A 102 12.30 2.87 13.38
C ILE A 102 13.59 3.34 12.73
N ILE A 103 14.13 4.51 13.13
CA ILE A 103 15.38 5.07 12.59
C ILE A 103 16.54 4.07 12.75
N ASN A 104 16.68 3.47 13.93
CA ASN A 104 17.74 2.51 14.21
C ASN A 104 17.62 1.25 13.32
N LYS A 105 16.41 0.69 13.17
CA LYS A 105 16.18 -0.45 12.26
C LYS A 105 16.49 -0.13 10.81
N ALA A 106 16.30 1.13 10.44
CA ALA A 106 16.45 1.58 9.08
C ALA A 106 17.92 1.85 8.70
N GLY A 107 18.85 1.76 9.67
CA GLY A 107 20.30 1.94 9.47
C GLY A 107 20.92 3.05 10.32
N GLY A 108 20.11 3.81 11.07
CA GLY A 108 20.56 4.96 11.85
C GLY A 108 20.77 6.22 11.00
N ASN A 109 20.64 7.38 11.64
CA ASN A 109 20.99 8.70 11.07
C ASN A 109 20.29 9.07 9.73
N MET A 110 19.00 8.73 9.60
CA MET A 110 18.19 9.13 8.43
C MET A 110 17.29 10.32 8.74
N PRO A 111 17.18 11.31 7.83
CA PRO A 111 16.18 12.37 7.93
C PRO A 111 14.79 11.74 8.02
N PHE A 112 13.96 12.27 8.90
CA PHE A 112 12.60 11.80 9.11
C PHE A 112 11.62 12.89 8.69
N VAL A 113 10.63 12.52 7.88
CA VAL A 113 9.56 13.38 7.38
C VAL A 113 8.24 12.67 7.64
N ALA A 114 7.19 13.40 7.99
CA ALA A 114 5.87 12.80 8.21
C ALA A 114 4.83 13.30 7.20
N THR A 115 3.87 12.43 6.88
CA THR A 115 2.84 12.64 5.88
C THR A 115 1.45 12.28 6.43
N PHE A 116 0.46 13.13 6.18
CA PHE A 116 -0.90 13.01 6.75
C PHE A 116 -1.98 13.33 5.72
N ALA A 117 -3.16 12.75 5.87
CA ALA A 117 -4.27 12.93 4.94
C ALA A 117 -4.89 14.34 4.93
N SER A 118 -4.82 15.12 6.02
CA SER A 118 -5.44 16.46 6.04
C SER A 118 -4.90 17.34 7.15
N SER A 119 -4.77 18.64 6.86
CA SER A 119 -4.46 19.69 7.83
C SER A 119 -5.60 19.93 8.84
N ALA A 120 -6.84 19.62 8.46
CA ALA A 120 -8.03 19.82 9.30
C ALA A 120 -8.00 18.99 10.59
N THR A 121 -7.27 17.87 10.59
CA THR A 121 -7.14 17.02 11.76
C THR A 121 -5.98 17.39 12.68
N GLY A 122 -5.28 18.47 12.35
CA GLY A 122 -4.09 18.91 13.07
C GLY A 122 -2.92 17.94 12.95
N ARG A 123 -1.78 18.37 13.50
CA ARG A 123 -0.62 17.51 13.69
C ARG A 123 -0.98 16.40 14.68
N PRO A 124 -0.69 15.11 14.40
CA PRO A 124 -0.96 14.07 15.39
C PRO A 124 -0.20 14.34 16.67
N GLU A 125 -0.83 14.07 17.81
CA GLU A 125 -0.26 14.35 19.13
C GLU A 125 1.14 13.76 19.33
N CYS A 126 1.38 12.56 18.78
CA CYS A 126 2.69 11.90 18.83
C CYS A 126 3.82 12.71 18.19
N LEU A 127 3.49 13.66 17.31
CA LEU A 127 4.45 14.54 16.67
C LEU A 127 4.56 15.91 17.32
N ASN A 128 3.65 16.32 18.22
CA ASN A 128 3.66 17.66 18.82
C ASN A 128 4.98 18.00 19.54
N HIS A 129 5.70 16.98 20.00
CA HIS A 129 6.99 17.10 20.71
C HIS A 129 8.21 16.90 19.80
N LEU A 130 8.01 16.77 18.49
CA LEU A 130 9.07 16.49 17.54
C LEU A 130 9.29 17.71 16.63
N ASP A 131 10.52 18.01 16.25
CA ASP A 131 10.81 19.02 15.22
C ASP A 131 11.13 18.29 13.91
N ILE A 132 10.08 18.09 13.08
CA ILE A 132 10.10 17.22 11.90
C ILE A 132 9.41 17.99 10.76
N PRO A 133 9.91 17.96 9.52
CA PRO A 133 9.18 18.46 8.36
C PRO A 133 7.94 17.61 8.05
N HIS A 134 6.80 18.23 7.71
CA HIS A 134 5.54 17.53 7.38
C HIS A 134 5.04 17.88 5.99
N VAL A 135 4.40 16.91 5.33
CA VAL A 135 3.65 17.11 4.08
C VAL A 135 2.20 16.67 4.31
N TYR A 136 1.23 17.50 3.96
CA TYR A 136 -0.19 17.15 4.04
C TYR A 136 -0.66 16.68 2.66
N LEU A 137 -1.53 15.68 2.61
CA LEU A 137 -1.95 15.03 1.38
C LEU A 137 -3.48 15.08 1.30
N ASN A 138 -4.03 16.27 1.00
CA ASN A 138 -5.47 16.49 0.91
C ASN A 138 -5.94 16.25 -0.54
N ASN A 139 -7.21 15.90 -0.72
CA ASN A 139 -7.87 15.83 -2.04
C ASN A 139 -9.10 16.73 -2.14
N ASP A 140 -9.44 17.47 -1.08
CA ASP A 140 -10.59 18.36 -1.11
C ASP A 140 -10.23 19.62 -1.92
N GLU A 141 -10.70 19.70 -3.16
CA GLU A 141 -10.55 20.87 -4.05
C GLU A 141 -11.07 22.19 -3.43
N GLU A 142 -11.78 22.12 -2.31
CA GLU A 142 -12.40 23.26 -1.63
C GLU A 142 -11.52 23.97 -0.59
N SER A 143 -10.31 23.49 -0.25
CA SER A 143 -9.43 24.21 0.69
C SER A 143 -8.77 25.42 0.03
N LYS A 144 -9.54 26.49 -0.16
CA LYS A 144 -9.12 27.83 -0.61
C LYS A 144 -8.65 28.71 0.55
N GLU A 145 -7.85 28.20 1.47
CA GLU A 145 -7.20 29.07 2.45
C GLU A 145 -5.82 29.49 1.93
N GLU A 146 -5.64 30.80 1.81
CA GLU A 146 -4.39 31.43 1.41
C GLU A 146 -3.27 31.04 2.38
N ASN A 147 -2.17 30.56 1.78
CA ASN A 147 -0.91 30.26 2.43
C ASN A 147 -0.47 31.40 3.36
N ASP A 148 -0.28 31.09 4.63
CA ASP A 148 0.65 31.85 5.45
C ASP A 148 1.58 30.92 6.27
N ALA A 149 2.88 31.13 6.03
CA ALA A 149 4.06 30.79 6.84
C ALA A 149 4.36 29.35 7.33
N SER A 150 3.60 28.28 7.03
CA SER A 150 3.75 26.99 7.76
C SER A 150 4.47 25.82 7.04
N GLY A 151 5.03 26.01 5.83
CA GLY A 151 5.75 24.92 5.13
C GLY A 151 4.84 23.74 4.71
N ILE A 152 3.54 24.00 4.59
CA ILE A 152 2.51 23.04 4.20
C ILE A 152 2.45 22.97 2.67
N VAL A 153 2.45 21.76 2.11
CA VAL A 153 2.24 21.53 0.68
C VAL A 153 1.27 20.37 0.50
N ASP A 154 0.27 20.55 -0.36
CA ASP A 154 -0.80 19.60 -0.61
C ASP A 154 -0.43 18.57 -1.72
N MET A 155 -0.78 17.30 -1.55
CA MET A 155 -0.60 16.25 -2.56
C MET A 155 -1.22 16.62 -3.89
N ALA A 156 -2.44 17.17 -3.89
CA ALA A 156 -3.11 17.59 -5.11
C ALA A 156 -2.27 18.65 -5.85
N GLN A 157 -1.69 19.60 -5.11
CA GLN A 157 -0.75 20.58 -5.66
C GLN A 157 0.52 19.91 -6.18
N LEU A 158 1.10 18.95 -5.44
CA LEU A 158 2.28 18.20 -5.86
C LEU A 158 2.04 17.34 -7.10
N LEU A 159 0.81 16.88 -7.32
CA LEU A 159 0.38 16.11 -8.49
C LEU A 159 -0.01 17.01 -9.68
N SER A 160 -0.26 18.30 -9.44
CA SER A 160 -0.59 19.29 -10.49
C SER A 160 0.63 19.79 -11.27
N VAL A 161 1.84 19.60 -10.73
CA VAL A 161 3.07 20.03 -11.41
C VAL A 161 3.24 19.32 -12.75
N THR A 162 3.68 20.04 -13.78
CA THR A 162 3.87 19.47 -15.12
C THR A 162 5.15 18.65 -15.24
N ASN A 163 6.13 18.91 -14.37
CA ASN A 163 7.43 18.28 -14.40
C ASN A 163 7.35 16.82 -13.92
N LEU A 164 8.01 15.94 -14.66
CA LEU A 164 8.11 14.51 -14.34
C LEU A 164 9.54 14.16 -13.99
N ARG A 165 9.70 13.30 -12.98
CA ARG A 165 10.97 12.61 -12.75
C ARG A 165 11.26 11.71 -13.96
N LYS A 166 12.43 11.91 -14.59
CA LYS A 166 12.79 11.28 -15.87
C LYS A 166 13.58 9.99 -15.72
N ASP A 167 14.32 9.84 -14.62
CA ASP A 167 15.08 8.62 -14.33
C ASP A 167 14.14 7.46 -13.98
N ASP A 168 14.56 6.26 -14.40
CA ASP A 168 13.90 5.03 -14.01
C ASP A 168 14.09 4.78 -12.50
N PRO A 169 13.09 4.16 -11.82
CA PRO A 169 13.24 3.84 -10.40
C PRO A 169 14.44 2.93 -10.19
N ASN A 170 15.44 3.43 -9.46
CA ASN A 170 16.68 2.71 -9.21
C ASN A 170 16.82 2.38 -7.73
N ALA A 171 16.04 1.41 -7.27
CA ALA A 171 16.00 1.01 -5.85
C ALA A 171 16.84 -0.25 -5.57
N THR A 172 18.01 -0.40 -6.21
CA THR A 172 18.80 -1.61 -6.02
C THR A 172 19.41 -1.68 -4.62
N GLN A 173 19.03 -2.71 -3.86
CA GLN A 173 19.55 -3.11 -2.52
C GLN A 173 19.21 -2.18 -1.33
N GLN A 174 18.22 -1.30 -1.46
CA GLN A 174 17.75 -0.44 -0.37
C GLN A 174 16.46 -0.93 0.30
N LEU A 175 16.07 -0.25 1.38
CA LEU A 175 14.81 -0.47 2.09
C LEU A 175 13.62 0.07 1.28
N MET A 176 12.63 -0.78 1.05
CA MET A 176 11.31 -0.34 0.59
C MET A 176 10.55 0.35 1.73
N GLY A 177 10.69 -0.19 2.94
CA GLY A 177 10.03 0.37 4.10
C GLY A 177 10.45 -0.28 5.41
N VAL A 178 10.07 0.37 6.51
CA VAL A 178 10.13 -0.20 7.86
C VAL A 178 8.71 -0.37 8.36
N PHE A 179 8.26 -1.61 8.42
CA PHE A 179 6.90 -1.98 8.76
C PHE A 179 6.87 -2.65 10.13
N GLY A 180 6.43 -1.90 11.14
CA GLY A 180 6.43 -2.33 12.53
C GLY A 180 7.82 -2.72 13.04
N SER A 181 8.07 -4.01 13.25
CA SER A 181 9.36 -4.52 13.71
C SER A 181 10.36 -4.82 12.59
N ALA A 182 9.93 -4.88 11.34
CA ALA A 182 10.73 -5.36 10.23
C ALA A 182 11.18 -4.24 9.28
N ALA A 183 12.49 -4.13 9.06
CA ALA A 183 13.05 -3.41 7.92
C ALA A 183 12.97 -4.32 6.68
N VAL A 184 12.27 -3.89 5.64
CA VAL A 184 12.00 -4.67 4.43
C VAL A 184 12.69 -4.03 3.24
N THR A 185 13.62 -4.77 2.66
CA THR A 185 14.29 -4.40 1.40
C THR A 185 13.38 -4.60 0.19
N HIS A 186 13.68 -3.93 -0.92
CA HIS A 186 13.00 -4.20 -2.19
C HIS A 186 13.14 -5.67 -2.63
N GLU A 187 14.29 -6.29 -2.39
CA GLU A 187 14.51 -7.70 -2.70
C GLU A 187 13.61 -8.63 -1.86
N GLN A 188 13.51 -8.38 -0.55
CA GLN A 188 12.60 -9.12 0.32
C GLN A 188 11.14 -8.90 -0.09
N ALA A 189 10.75 -7.66 -0.38
CA ALA A 189 9.41 -7.35 -0.86
C ALA A 189 9.09 -8.09 -2.17
N MET A 190 10.09 -8.21 -3.07
CA MET A 190 9.92 -8.95 -4.32
C MET A 190 9.78 -10.45 -4.15
N ARG A 191 10.49 -11.05 -3.20
CA ARG A 191 10.26 -12.46 -2.84
C ARG A 191 8.84 -12.68 -2.33
N LEU A 192 8.39 -11.86 -1.39
CA LEU A 192 7.01 -11.94 -0.85
C LEU A 192 5.95 -11.79 -1.95
N ALA A 193 6.17 -10.87 -2.89
CA ALA A 193 5.29 -10.67 -4.04
C ALA A 193 5.24 -11.88 -4.97
N GLN A 194 6.41 -12.45 -5.31
CA GLN A 194 6.51 -13.62 -6.19
C GLN A 194 5.90 -14.87 -5.57
N GLU A 195 6.19 -15.12 -4.29
CA GLU A 195 5.60 -16.23 -3.54
C GLU A 195 4.08 -16.11 -3.49
N ALA A 196 3.55 -14.92 -3.20
CA ALA A 196 2.10 -14.68 -3.17
C ALA A 196 1.46 -14.83 -4.56
N ALA A 197 2.03 -14.24 -5.60
CA ALA A 197 1.54 -14.37 -6.98
C ALA A 197 1.56 -15.83 -7.46
N GLN A 198 2.62 -16.58 -7.13
CA GLN A 198 2.72 -17.99 -7.45
C GLN A 198 1.66 -18.80 -6.70
N LYS A 199 1.49 -18.57 -5.40
CA LYS A 199 0.54 -19.31 -4.56
C LYS A 199 -0.91 -19.12 -4.99
N LEU A 200 -1.26 -17.91 -5.40
CA LEU A 200 -2.61 -17.55 -5.84
C LEU A 200 -2.83 -17.71 -7.35
N GLU A 201 -1.79 -18.09 -8.09
CA GLU A 201 -1.77 -18.13 -9.55
C GLU A 201 -2.26 -16.81 -10.17
N THR A 202 -1.68 -15.69 -9.74
CA THR A 202 -2.08 -14.35 -10.18
C THR A 202 -1.76 -14.13 -11.66
N LYS A 203 -2.75 -13.65 -12.40
CA LYS A 203 -2.75 -13.46 -13.85
C LYS A 203 -3.10 -12.00 -14.20
N PRO A 204 -2.80 -11.53 -15.43
CA PRO A 204 -3.04 -10.13 -15.81
C PRO A 204 -4.50 -9.67 -15.74
N ASN A 205 -5.47 -10.59 -15.78
CA ASN A 205 -6.90 -10.29 -15.66
C ASN A 205 -7.41 -10.35 -14.22
N ASP A 206 -6.56 -10.68 -13.24
CA ASP A 206 -6.96 -10.68 -11.84
C ASP A 206 -7.11 -9.24 -11.30
N LYS A 207 -7.95 -9.14 -10.28
CA LYS A 207 -8.16 -7.92 -9.49
C LYS A 207 -7.90 -8.27 -8.03
N VAL A 208 -6.79 -7.77 -7.49
CA VAL A 208 -6.30 -8.10 -6.16
C VAL A 208 -6.78 -7.03 -5.17
N CYS A 209 -7.75 -7.39 -4.34
CA CYS A 209 -8.26 -6.54 -3.27
C CYS A 209 -7.34 -6.59 -2.05
N CYS A 210 -6.77 -5.44 -1.67
CA CYS A 210 -5.94 -5.30 -0.48
C CYS A 210 -6.74 -4.62 0.64
N SER A 211 -7.38 -5.40 1.50
CA SER A 211 -8.19 -4.88 2.63
C SER A 211 -7.38 -4.65 3.90
N VAL A 212 -6.05 -4.79 3.83
CA VAL A 212 -5.08 -4.64 4.93
C VAL A 212 -4.17 -3.44 4.68
N THR A 213 -3.70 -2.79 5.73
CA THR A 213 -2.90 -1.55 5.58
C THR A 213 -1.70 -1.69 4.63
N LEU A 214 -1.51 -0.68 3.77
CA LEU A 214 -0.30 -0.51 2.96
C LEU A 214 0.94 -0.11 3.80
N LEU A 215 0.78 0.14 5.10
CA LEU A 215 1.87 0.40 6.05
C LEU A 215 2.32 -0.89 6.77
N HIS A 216 2.08 -2.03 6.15
CA HIS A 216 2.53 -3.34 6.60
C HIS A 216 3.03 -4.16 5.41
N ALA A 217 4.08 -4.97 5.60
CA ALA A 217 4.68 -5.77 4.52
C ALA A 217 3.67 -6.72 3.84
N PHE A 218 2.70 -7.24 4.59
CA PHE A 218 1.63 -8.07 4.03
C PHE A 218 0.77 -7.32 2.99
N GLY A 219 0.40 -6.05 3.26
CA GLY A 219 -0.34 -5.23 2.29
C GLY A 219 0.55 -4.70 1.18
N ALA A 220 1.65 -4.04 1.55
CA ALA A 220 2.54 -3.37 0.60
C ALA A 220 3.34 -4.32 -0.30
N ALA A 221 3.80 -5.46 0.24
CA ALA A 221 4.64 -6.40 -0.49
C ALA A 221 3.86 -7.62 -0.98
N SER A 222 3.13 -8.34 -0.11
CA SER A 222 2.41 -9.54 -0.55
C SER A 222 1.21 -9.20 -1.42
N ALA A 223 0.27 -8.37 -0.94
CA ALA A 223 -0.96 -8.07 -1.67
C ALA A 223 -0.69 -7.23 -2.93
N VAL A 224 -0.21 -5.99 -2.77
CA VAL A 224 0.11 -5.10 -3.88
C VAL A 224 1.17 -5.71 -4.79
N GLY A 225 2.22 -6.30 -4.22
CA GLY A 225 3.28 -6.88 -5.03
C GLY A 225 2.85 -8.10 -5.84
N SER A 226 1.94 -8.94 -5.33
CA SER A 226 1.39 -10.05 -6.14
C SER A 226 0.66 -9.53 -7.38
N ALA A 227 -0.07 -8.42 -7.24
CA ALA A 227 -0.74 -7.79 -8.37
C ALA A 227 0.28 -7.27 -9.39
N VAL A 228 1.34 -6.61 -8.92
CA VAL A 228 2.41 -6.07 -9.77
C VAL A 228 3.14 -7.17 -10.55
N VAL A 229 3.53 -8.25 -9.87
CA VAL A 229 4.26 -9.37 -10.50
C VAL A 229 3.37 -10.15 -11.46
N GLY A 230 2.06 -10.24 -11.19
CA GLY A 230 1.08 -10.90 -12.04
C GLY A 230 0.52 -10.02 -13.17
N ASP A 231 1.01 -8.79 -13.35
CA ASP A 231 0.46 -7.78 -14.27
C ASP A 231 -1.06 -7.48 -14.04
N ALA A 232 -1.55 -7.76 -12.83
CA ALA A 232 -2.93 -7.58 -12.40
C ALA A 232 -3.19 -6.13 -11.92
N ALA A 233 -4.46 -5.86 -11.56
CA ALA A 233 -4.87 -4.59 -10.95
C ALA A 233 -4.92 -4.69 -9.42
N VAL A 234 -4.55 -3.61 -8.75
CA VAL A 234 -4.75 -3.42 -7.30
C VAL A 234 -6.12 -2.78 -7.07
N ILE A 235 -6.92 -3.35 -6.17
CA ILE A 235 -8.19 -2.78 -5.73
C ILE A 235 -8.07 -2.42 -4.25
N LEU A 236 -8.36 -1.17 -3.89
CA LEU A 236 -8.33 -0.70 -2.52
C LEU A 236 -9.75 -0.39 -2.04
N PRO A 237 -10.30 -1.16 -1.08
CA PRO A 237 -11.67 -1.03 -0.61
C PRO A 237 -11.81 0.05 0.48
N GLU A 238 -11.20 1.21 0.28
CA GLU A 238 -11.14 2.24 1.32
C GLU A 238 -12.52 2.80 1.70
N VAL A 239 -12.62 3.23 2.96
CA VAL A 239 -13.76 3.95 3.50
C VAL A 239 -13.23 5.28 4.02
N GLY A 240 -13.69 6.38 3.43
CA GLY A 240 -13.34 7.73 3.88
C GLY A 240 -13.47 7.86 5.39
N GLY A 241 -12.40 8.30 6.05
CA GLY A 241 -12.37 8.56 7.50
C GLY A 241 -11.83 7.42 8.38
N ILE A 242 -11.47 6.25 7.84
CA ILE A 242 -10.84 5.18 8.61
C ILE A 242 -9.33 5.41 8.78
N ARG A 243 -8.89 5.70 10.01
CA ARG A 243 -7.46 5.79 10.37
C ARG A 243 -6.92 4.46 10.90
N GLY A 244 -5.71 4.08 10.49
CA GLY A 244 -5.00 2.89 10.98
C GLY A 244 -5.85 1.62 10.86
N CYS A 245 -6.17 1.04 12.03
CA CYS A 245 -7.19 0.01 12.29
C CYS A 245 -8.24 -0.13 11.19
N GLY A 246 -9.23 0.76 10.99
CA GLY A 246 -10.18 1.25 12.00
C GLY A 246 -11.24 0.20 12.33
N SER A 247 -12.55 0.50 12.20
CA SER A 247 -13.62 -0.43 12.61
C SER A 247 -13.66 -1.70 11.74
N PRO A 248 -13.59 -2.91 12.34
CA PRO A 248 -13.67 -4.16 11.60
C PRO A 248 -14.93 -4.32 10.76
N SER A 249 -16.09 -3.92 11.28
CA SER A 249 -17.38 -4.05 10.59
C SER A 249 -17.49 -3.14 9.36
N GLN A 250 -17.04 -1.89 9.48
CA GLN A 250 -17.04 -0.95 8.35
C GLN A 250 -16.11 -1.43 7.23
N ARG A 251 -14.91 -1.91 7.59
CA ARG A 251 -13.99 -2.51 6.62
C ARG A 251 -14.58 -3.74 5.93
N ALA A 252 -15.23 -4.61 6.68
CA ALA A 252 -15.86 -5.80 6.12
C ALA A 252 -16.95 -5.43 5.12
N GLN A 253 -17.83 -4.48 5.46
CA GLN A 253 -18.89 -4.02 4.55
C GLN A 253 -18.31 -3.49 3.23
N VAL A 254 -17.37 -2.55 3.30
CA VAL A 254 -16.81 -1.96 2.07
C VAL A 254 -15.97 -2.97 1.28
N THR A 255 -15.29 -3.89 1.95
CA THR A 255 -14.61 -5.00 1.27
C THR A 255 -15.60 -5.88 0.52
N ALA A 256 -16.75 -6.22 1.13
CA ALA A 256 -17.80 -6.99 0.48
C ALA A 256 -18.42 -6.24 -0.71
N ASP A 257 -18.69 -4.94 -0.57
CA ASP A 257 -19.24 -4.10 -1.64
C ASP A 257 -18.30 -4.04 -2.84
N VAL A 258 -17.00 -3.87 -2.60
CA VAL A 258 -15.96 -3.86 -3.63
C VAL A 258 -15.82 -5.24 -4.28
N ILE A 259 -15.92 -6.33 -3.53
CA ILE A 259 -15.94 -7.68 -4.10
C ILE A 259 -17.15 -7.86 -5.03
N ALA A 260 -18.31 -7.33 -4.65
CA ALA A 260 -19.54 -7.43 -5.43
C ALA A 260 -19.50 -6.58 -6.72
N THR A 261 -18.84 -5.42 -6.69
CA THR A 261 -18.94 -4.41 -7.75
C THR A 261 -17.72 -4.34 -8.66
N GLU A 262 -16.52 -4.57 -8.13
CA GLU A 262 -15.27 -4.42 -8.88
C GLU A 262 -14.83 -5.70 -9.59
N GLY A 263 -15.50 -6.84 -9.40
CA GLY A 263 -15.06 -8.11 -9.98
C GLY A 263 -13.73 -8.59 -9.39
N VAL A 264 -13.53 -8.37 -8.09
CA VAL A 264 -12.36 -8.86 -7.35
C VAL A 264 -12.23 -10.37 -7.51
N THR A 265 -11.01 -10.84 -7.81
CA THR A 265 -10.71 -12.26 -7.94
C THR A 265 -9.88 -12.80 -6.77
N GLN A 266 -9.11 -11.92 -6.11
CA GLN A 266 -8.27 -12.30 -4.97
C GLN A 266 -8.43 -11.30 -3.81
N LEU A 267 -8.58 -11.81 -2.59
CA LEU A 267 -8.66 -10.99 -1.38
C LEU A 267 -7.42 -11.20 -0.49
N PHE A 268 -6.78 -10.12 -0.07
CA PHE A 268 -5.81 -10.13 1.03
C PHE A 268 -6.42 -9.45 2.25
N GLY A 269 -6.70 -10.24 3.28
CA GLY A 269 -7.33 -9.83 4.53
C GLY A 269 -6.58 -10.29 5.78
N ASP A 270 -7.04 -9.86 6.94
CA ASP A 270 -6.59 -10.38 8.24
C ASP A 270 -7.74 -11.08 8.97
N THR A 271 -7.44 -11.71 10.11
CA THR A 271 -8.45 -12.41 10.93
C THR A 271 -9.58 -11.49 11.38
N HIS A 272 -9.29 -10.21 11.69
CA HIS A 272 -10.32 -9.25 12.10
C HIS A 272 -11.29 -8.94 10.96
N THR A 273 -10.77 -8.77 9.75
CA THR A 273 -11.58 -8.54 8.55
C THR A 273 -12.40 -9.78 8.22
N LEU A 274 -11.80 -10.98 8.26
CA LEU A 274 -12.51 -12.24 7.99
C LEU A 274 -13.65 -12.47 9.00
N ARG A 275 -13.41 -12.23 10.29
CA ARG A 275 -14.43 -12.36 11.34
C ARG A 275 -15.59 -11.43 11.10
N ALA A 276 -15.31 -10.16 10.86
CA ALA A 276 -16.36 -9.17 10.58
C ALA A 276 -17.10 -9.45 9.25
N LEU A 277 -16.45 -10.04 8.25
CA LEU A 277 -17.10 -10.48 7.02
C LEU A 277 -18.13 -11.60 7.26
N GLN A 278 -18.00 -12.42 8.32
CA GLN A 278 -19.01 -13.45 8.63
C GLN A 278 -20.37 -12.85 8.97
N ASP A 279 -20.40 -11.60 9.44
CA ASP A 279 -21.63 -10.87 9.77
C ASP A 279 -22.19 -10.08 8.58
N VAL A 280 -21.48 -10.05 7.45
CA VAL A 280 -21.89 -9.36 6.22
C VAL A 280 -22.51 -10.37 5.26
N GLU A 281 -23.71 -10.06 4.76
CA GLU A 281 -24.37 -10.89 3.75
C GLU A 281 -23.51 -10.98 2.48
N ALA A 282 -23.16 -12.21 2.09
CA ALA A 282 -22.36 -12.44 0.90
C ALA A 282 -23.15 -12.00 -0.36
N PRO A 283 -22.49 -11.33 -1.32
CA PRO A 283 -23.16 -10.93 -2.55
C PRO A 283 -23.63 -12.16 -3.33
N ALA A 284 -24.83 -12.07 -3.93
CA ALA A 284 -25.44 -13.16 -4.69
C ALA A 284 -24.58 -13.66 -5.87
N SER A 285 -23.68 -12.81 -6.37
CA SER A 285 -22.68 -13.16 -7.37
C SER A 285 -21.39 -12.38 -7.11
N HIS A 286 -20.25 -13.05 -7.26
CA HIS A 286 -18.91 -12.45 -7.17
C HIS A 286 -17.92 -13.24 -8.02
N HIS A 287 -16.73 -12.66 -8.25
CA HIS A 287 -15.63 -13.28 -9.00
C HIS A 287 -14.50 -13.81 -8.10
N LEU A 288 -14.65 -13.65 -6.77
CA LEU A 288 -13.66 -14.07 -5.79
C LEU A 288 -13.39 -15.58 -5.94
N ARG A 289 -12.14 -15.94 -6.19
CA ARG A 289 -11.72 -17.34 -6.43
C ARG A 289 -10.70 -17.84 -5.42
N THR A 290 -9.99 -16.95 -4.74
CA THR A 290 -8.99 -17.28 -3.72
C THR A 290 -8.67 -16.03 -2.90
N GLY A 291 -7.75 -16.17 -1.96
CA GLY A 291 -7.25 -15.07 -1.15
C GLY A 291 -6.29 -15.56 -0.07
N VAL A 292 -5.79 -14.62 0.72
CA VAL A 292 -4.87 -14.87 1.83
C VAL A 292 -5.39 -14.17 3.07
N ILE A 293 -5.48 -14.90 4.16
CA ILE A 293 -5.81 -14.36 5.48
C ILE A 293 -4.58 -14.41 6.35
N LYS A 294 -4.17 -13.23 6.82
CA LYS A 294 -3.09 -13.11 7.80
C LYS A 294 -3.59 -13.54 9.17
N ILE A 295 -3.03 -14.62 9.70
CA ILE A 295 -3.46 -15.21 10.97
C ILE A 295 -2.49 -14.99 12.15
N GLY A 296 -1.43 -14.20 11.97
CA GLY A 296 -0.45 -13.94 13.03
C GLY A 296 0.76 -13.16 12.54
N SER A 297 1.87 -13.20 13.27
CA SER A 297 3.17 -12.70 12.79
C SER A 297 3.76 -13.62 11.70
N GLY A 298 4.86 -13.22 11.05
CA GLY A 298 5.50 -14.01 9.98
C GLY A 298 4.91 -13.77 8.59
N SER A 299 5.45 -14.42 7.57
CA SER A 299 5.07 -14.22 6.16
C SER A 299 5.01 -15.52 5.35
N ASP A 300 4.98 -16.67 6.03
CA ASP A 300 4.93 -17.98 5.41
C ASP A 300 3.48 -18.37 5.09
N PHE A 301 3.28 -19.02 3.94
CA PHE A 301 2.06 -19.77 3.68
C PHE A 301 2.00 -21.03 4.53
N LEU A 302 0.85 -21.29 5.14
CA LEU A 302 0.60 -22.41 6.04
C LEU A 302 -0.41 -23.35 5.39
N ASP A 303 0.07 -24.38 4.71
CA ASP A 303 -0.73 -25.18 3.79
C ASP A 303 -1.82 -26.01 4.46
N ASP A 304 -1.59 -26.43 5.70
CA ASP A 304 -2.49 -27.30 6.47
C ASP A 304 -3.46 -26.52 7.37
N VAL A 305 -3.37 -25.19 7.40
CA VAL A 305 -4.24 -24.36 8.24
C VAL A 305 -5.51 -24.00 7.47
N ARG A 306 -6.66 -24.32 8.07
CA ARG A 306 -8.00 -24.10 7.49
C ARG A 306 -8.91 -23.23 8.35
N GLU A 307 -8.48 -22.89 9.56
CA GLU A 307 -9.25 -22.08 10.50
C GLU A 307 -8.37 -20.99 11.11
N THR A 308 -8.99 -19.92 11.62
CA THR A 308 -8.28 -18.90 12.39
C THR A 308 -7.81 -19.45 13.73
N PRO A 309 -6.67 -19.00 14.28
CA PRO A 309 -6.23 -19.42 15.61
C PRO A 309 -7.11 -18.84 16.72
N GLY A 310 -7.09 -19.50 17.89
CA GLY A 310 -7.81 -19.10 19.11
C GLY A 310 -9.04 -19.97 19.40
N ASP A 311 -9.66 -19.74 20.57
CA ASP A 311 -10.77 -20.55 21.07
C ASP A 311 -12.04 -20.42 20.22
N ASP A 312 -12.25 -19.25 19.58
CA ASP A 312 -13.34 -19.00 18.64
C ASP A 312 -12.87 -19.19 17.19
N ALA A 313 -12.30 -20.35 16.87
CA ALA A 313 -11.81 -20.64 15.52
C ALA A 313 -12.95 -20.57 14.49
N ILE A 314 -12.74 -19.81 13.41
CA ILE A 314 -13.67 -19.78 12.27
C ILE A 314 -12.98 -20.30 11.00
N PRO A 315 -13.73 -20.88 10.05
CA PRO A 315 -13.18 -21.31 8.77
C PRO A 315 -12.49 -20.16 8.03
N LEU A 316 -11.36 -20.46 7.37
CA LEU A 316 -10.70 -19.54 6.43
C LEU A 316 -11.44 -19.53 5.10
N SER A 317 -12.70 -19.14 5.14
CA SER A 317 -13.56 -19.04 3.96
C SER A 317 -14.63 -17.98 4.15
N TRP A 318 -15.06 -17.39 3.05
CA TRP A 318 -16.20 -16.47 3.00
C TRP A 318 -16.83 -16.52 1.60
N ALA A 319 -18.15 -16.37 1.52
CA ALA A 319 -18.91 -16.44 0.26
C ALA A 319 -18.57 -17.68 -0.60
N GLY A 320 -18.47 -18.86 0.04
CA GLY A 320 -18.12 -20.11 -0.64
C GLY A 320 -16.68 -20.19 -1.18
N THR A 321 -15.83 -19.20 -0.89
CA THR A 321 -14.42 -19.17 -1.31
C THR A 321 -13.49 -19.47 -0.14
N SER A 322 -12.57 -20.41 -0.34
CA SER A 322 -11.53 -20.73 0.64
C SER A 322 -10.31 -19.83 0.48
N PHE A 323 -9.64 -19.52 1.59
CA PHE A 323 -8.45 -18.69 1.65
C PHE A 323 -7.24 -19.44 2.20
N HIS A 324 -6.06 -19.04 1.76
CA HIS A 324 -4.80 -19.50 2.30
C HIS A 324 -4.47 -18.79 3.61
N ALA A 325 -3.91 -19.52 4.57
CA ALA A 325 -3.37 -18.93 5.78
C ALA A 325 -1.95 -18.39 5.55
N MET A 326 -1.67 -17.19 6.06
CA MET A 326 -0.30 -16.66 6.14
C MET A 326 0.08 -16.30 7.57
N GLY A 327 1.19 -16.84 8.05
CA GLY A 327 1.61 -16.76 9.44
C GLY A 327 3.09 -17.06 9.63
N LYS A 328 3.46 -17.42 10.85
CA LYS A 328 4.79 -17.91 11.20
C LYS A 328 4.70 -19.42 11.21
N ARG A 329 5.60 -20.13 10.53
CA ARG A 329 5.67 -21.60 10.66
C ARG A 329 5.96 -21.96 12.11
N SER A 330 5.21 -22.93 12.64
CA SER A 330 5.62 -23.64 13.84
C SER A 330 6.93 -24.36 13.51
N ALA A 331 7.93 -24.18 14.38
CA ALA A 331 9.25 -24.80 14.23
C ALA A 331 9.18 -26.32 14.42
#